data_AF-A0A626MWB1-F1
#
_entry.id   AF-A0A626MWB1-F1
#
_cell.length_a   1.000
_cell.length_b   1.000
_cell.length_c   1.000
_cell.angle_alpha   90.00
_cell.angle_beta   90.00
_cell.angle_gamma   90.00
#
_symmetry.space_group_name_H-M   'P 1'
#
loop_
_entity.id
_entity.type
_entity.pdbx_description
1 polymer ?
#
loop_
_entity_poly.entity_id
_entity_poly.type
_entity_poly.pdbx_seq_one_letter_code
_entity_poly.pdbx_strand_id
1 'polypeptide(L)' 'MLTIRVTDDEHARLLERCEGKQLAVWMRRVCLGEPVARSGKLPTLAPP' A
#
# COMPACT_ATOMS: atom_id res chain seq x y z
N MET A 1 4.47 10.63 4.17
CA MET A 1 5.48 9.93 3.35
C MET A 1 5.95 8.72 4.14
N LEU A 2 5.78 7.51 3.60
CA LEU A 2 6.23 6.26 4.26
C LEU A 2 7.52 5.81 3.58
N THR A 3 8.58 5.66 4.37
CA THR A 3 9.90 5.21 3.90
C THR A 3 10.33 4.01 4.74
N ILE A 4 10.69 2.91 4.08
CA ILE A 4 11.24 1.72 4.74
C ILE A 4 12.71 1.59 4.37
N ARG A 5 13.51 1.01 5.27
CA ARG A 5 14.91 0.65 4.98
C ARG A 5 14.98 -0.85 4.73
N VAL A 6 15.70 -1.23 3.70
CA VAL A 6 15.96 -2.61 3.32
C VAL A 6 17.43 -2.75 2.96
N THR A 7 17.95 -3.95 3.08
CA THR A 7 19.27 -4.32 2.54
C THR A 7 19.23 -4.40 1.01
N ASP A 8 20.40 -4.45 0.38
CA ASP A 8 20.51 -4.51 -1.07
C ASP A 8 19.92 -5.81 -1.66
N ASP A 9 20.15 -6.96 -1.00
CA ASP A 9 19.55 -8.25 -1.37
C ASP A 9 18.02 -8.23 -1.29
N GLU A 10 17.47 -7.65 -0.21
CA GLU A 10 16.03 -7.48 -0.08
C GLU A 10 15.47 -6.57 -1.18
N HIS A 11 16.18 -5.50 -1.54
CA HIS A 11 15.78 -4.61 -2.62
C HIS A 11 15.80 -5.32 -3.99
N ALA A 12 16.81 -6.12 -4.29
CA ALA A 12 16.90 -6.90 -5.53
C ALA A 12 15.74 -7.89 -5.66
N ARG A 13 15.46 -8.66 -4.60
CA ARG A 13 14.33 -9.62 -4.57
C ARG A 13 12.97 -8.94 -4.73
N LEU A 14 12.84 -7.72 -4.20
CA LEU A 14 11.63 -6.91 -4.39
C LEU A 14 11.49 -6.42 -5.83
N LEU A 15 12.59 -6.03 -6.49
CA LEU A 15 12.59 -5.61 -7.89
C LEU A 15 12.23 -6.76 -8.83
N GLU A 16 12.75 -7.97 -8.62
CA GLU A 16 12.42 -9.15 -9.43
C GLU A 16 10.92 -9.50 -9.39
N ARG A 17 10.27 -9.24 -8.25
CA ARG A 17 8.83 -9.47 -8.06
C ARG A 17 7.98 -8.29 -8.54
N CYS A 18 8.59 -7.13 -8.76
CA CYS A 18 7.88 -5.94 -9.15
C CYS A 18 7.54 -6.02 -10.65
N GLU A 19 6.25 -5.89 -10.98
CA GLU A 19 5.73 -6.04 -12.34
C GLU A 19 6.01 -4.80 -13.23
N GLY A 20 7.21 -4.21 -13.14
CA GLY A 20 7.65 -3.05 -13.93
C GLY A 20 7.04 -1.69 -13.53
N LYS A 21 6.11 -1.65 -12.57
CA LYS A 21 5.67 -0.40 -11.93
C LYS A 21 6.73 0.07 -10.93
N GLN A 22 6.76 1.36 -10.59
CA GLN A 22 7.65 1.85 -9.53
C GLN A 22 7.46 1.02 -8.25
N LEU A 23 8.55 0.54 -7.64
CA LEU A 23 8.49 -0.36 -6.47
C LEU A 23 7.59 0.19 -5.35
N ALA A 24 7.65 1.50 -5.08
CA ALA A 24 6.80 2.14 -4.08
C ALA A 24 5.30 2.07 -4.41
N VAL A 25 4.91 2.12 -5.69
CA VAL A 25 3.52 1.98 -6.14
C VAL A 25 3.07 0.52 -6.01
N TRP A 26 3.92 -0.42 -6.42
CA TRP A 26 3.65 -1.84 -6.29
C TRP A 26 3.52 -2.25 -4.81
N MET A 27 4.45 -1.82 -3.95
CA MET A 27 4.40 -2.08 -2.51
C MET A 27 3.14 -1.49 -1.85
N ARG A 28 2.72 -0.28 -2.21
CA ARG A 28 1.46 0.28 -1.69
C ARG A 28 0.28 -0.63 -2.04
N ARG A 29 0.20 -1.12 -3.27
CA ARG A 29 -0.88 -2.02 -3.69
C ARG A 29 -0.82 -3.38 -3.00
N VAL A 30 0.37 -3.98 -2.86
CA VAL A 30 0.56 -5.32 -2.29
C VAL A 30 0.42 -5.31 -0.76
N CYS A 31 1.04 -4.35 -0.07
CA CYS A 31 1.06 -4.31 1.40
C CYS A 31 -0.18 -3.63 2.00
N LEU A 32 -0.79 -2.67 1.30
CA LEU A 32 -1.98 -1.95 1.80
C LEU A 32 -3.28 -2.42 1.14
N GLY A 33 -3.21 -3.31 0.15
CA GLY A 33 -4.34 -3.71 -0.70
C GLY A 33 -4.75 -2.61 -1.69
N GLU A 34 -5.64 -2.93 -2.63
CA GLU A 34 -6.41 -1.91 -3.37
C GLU A 34 -7.14 -1.04 -2.31
N PRO A 35 -7.17 0.30 -2.40
CA PRO A 35 -8.02 1.09 -1.54
C PRO A 35 -9.47 0.68 -1.81
N VAL A 36 -9.99 -0.24 -1.02
CA VAL A 36 -11.41 -0.51 -0.97
C VAL A 36 -12.01 0.80 -0.52
N ALA A 37 -12.66 1.52 -1.45
CA ALA A 37 -13.60 2.54 -1.08
C ALA A 37 -14.57 1.85 -0.12
N ARG A 38 -14.45 2.16 1.17
CA ARG A 38 -15.32 1.61 2.19
C ARG A 38 -16.69 2.21 1.92
N SER A 39 -17.49 1.53 1.10
CA SER A 39 -18.92 1.80 0.90
C SER A 39 -19.73 1.44 2.15
N GLY A 40 -19.13 1.58 3.34
CA GLY A 40 -19.82 1.47 4.60
C GLY A 40 -20.57 2.76 4.83
N LYS A 41 -21.90 2.68 4.93
CA LYS A 41 -22.76 3.79 5.35
C LYS A 41 -22.11 4.47 6.57
N LEU A 42 -21.71 5.73 6.42
CA LEU A 42 -21.19 6.52 7.55
C LEU A 42 -22.22 6.43 8.68
N PRO A 43 -21.82 6.07 9.91
CA PRO A 43 -22.75 6.11 11.04
C PRO A 43 -23.19 7.56 11.21
N THR A 44 -24.49 7.81 11.09
CA THR A 44 -25.07 9.11 11.41
C THR A 44 -24.89 9.34 12.90
N LEU A 45 -23.96 10.23 13.26
CA LEU A 45 -23.87 10.76 14.62
C LEU A 45 -25.06 11.70 14.79
N ALA A 46 -26.03 11.32 15.62
CA ALA A 46 -27.08 12.23 16.03
C ALA A 46 -26.45 13.37 16.85
N PRO A 47 -26.87 14.63 16.65
CA PRO A 47 -26.38 15.75 17.44
C PRO A 47 -26.77 15.58 18.93
N PRO A 48 -26.01 16.20 19.87
CA PRO A 48 -26.22 16.07 21.31
C PRO A 48 -27.56 16.64 21.79
#